data_AF-A0A3C0G4G6-F1
#
_entry.id   AF-A0A3C0G4G6-F1
#
_cell.length_a   1.000
_cell.length_b   1.000
_cell.length_c   1.000
_cell.angle_alpha   90.00
_cell.angle_beta   90.00
_cell.angle_gamma   90.00
#
_symmetry.space_group_name_H-M   'P 1'
#
loop_
_entity.id
_entity.type
_entity.pdbx_description
1 polymer ?
#
loop_
_entity_poly.entity_id
_entity_poly.type
_entity_poly.pdbx_seq_one_letter_code
_entity_poly.pdbx_strand_id
1 'polypeptide(L)'
;MKTNIIVPVSGGKDSTACLIKAIKEQGKENVTPVFNDTGWEHPLTYKYLEYLEDRLGVSISRTVGGKRKDGTEQRTLPELIKAQGKFPFGRGRFCTMYLKQYAIRDWYKDNLYDGKTKHQIWFGMRSDESGQRARKYAGIESSDVFDIGDIFPSRYNKKLRAVISVRLPIVD
;
A
#
# COMPACT_ATOMS: atom_id res chain seq x y z
N MET A 1 0.76 -24.51 1.13
CA MET A 1 0.57 -23.55 0.01
C MET A 1 1.43 -22.34 0.30
N LYS A 2 2.19 -21.85 -0.67
CA LYS A 2 3.12 -20.73 -0.48
C LYS A 2 2.30 -19.41 -0.51
N THR A 3 2.19 -18.72 0.62
CA THR A 3 1.53 -17.42 0.70
C THR A 3 2.57 -16.33 0.44
N ASN A 4 2.35 -15.49 -0.57
CA ASN A 4 3.23 -14.33 -0.81
C ASN A 4 2.75 -13.15 0.04
N ILE A 5 3.68 -12.53 0.78
CA ILE A 5 3.39 -11.40 1.65
C ILE A 5 3.64 -10.10 0.91
N ILE A 6 2.62 -9.26 0.81
CA ILE A 6 2.73 -7.95 0.20
C ILE A 6 2.86 -6.91 1.31
N VAL A 7 3.89 -6.07 1.24
CA VAL A 7 4.09 -5.01 2.24
C VAL A 7 4.06 -3.65 1.55
N PRO A 8 3.01 -2.84 1.75
CA PRO A 8 3.02 -1.45 1.31
C PRO A 8 4.06 -0.65 2.12
N VAL A 9 5.06 -0.12 1.43
CA VAL A 9 6.15 0.68 2.01
C VAL A 9 5.91 2.13 1.61
N SER A 10 5.98 3.08 2.55
CA SER A 10 5.86 4.52 2.25
C SER A 10 7.17 5.29 2.45
N GLY A 11 8.22 4.62 2.92
CA GLY A 11 9.45 5.25 3.39
C GLY A 11 9.36 5.79 4.82
N GLY A 12 8.24 5.58 5.52
CA GLY A 12 8.09 5.91 6.95
C GLY A 12 8.59 4.80 7.88
N LYS A 13 8.85 5.14 9.15
CA LYS A 13 9.35 4.22 10.18
C LYS A 13 8.47 2.98 10.37
N ASP A 14 7.14 3.15 10.40
CA ASP A 14 6.21 2.05 10.70
C ASP A 14 6.12 1.09 9.51
N SER A 15 6.08 1.61 8.27
CA SER A 15 6.15 0.79 7.06
C SER A 15 7.49 0.05 6.91
N THR A 16 8.59 0.66 7.37
CA THR A 16 9.91 0.03 7.41
C THR A 16 9.95 -1.10 8.44
N ALA A 17 9.44 -0.86 9.65
CA ALA A 17 9.35 -1.87 10.69
C ALA A 17 8.51 -3.07 10.25
N CYS A 18 7.37 -2.82 9.60
CA CYS A 18 6.52 -3.86 9.00
C CYS A 18 7.29 -4.69 7.96
N LEU A 19 8.03 -4.04 7.05
CA LEU A 19 8.84 -4.74 6.04
C LEU A 19 9.92 -5.62 6.67
N ILE A 20 10.67 -5.09 7.64
CA ILE A 20 11.71 -5.85 8.34
C ILE A 20 11.09 -7.05 9.07
N LYS A 21 9.94 -6.88 9.72
CA LYS A 21 9.23 -7.96 10.41
C LYS A 21 8.78 -9.04 9.43
N ALA A 22 8.19 -8.66 8.29
CA ALA A 22 7.80 -9.60 7.24
C ALA A 22 8.99 -10.40 6.72
N ILE A 23 10.12 -9.74 6.41
CA ILE A 23 11.34 -10.42 5.93
C ILE A 23 11.87 -11.41 6.98
N LYS A 24 11.91 -11.01 8.26
CA LYS A 24 12.38 -11.88 9.34
C LYS A 24 11.49 -13.11 9.54
N GLU A 25 10.18 -12.96 9.44
CA GLU A 25 9.23 -14.05 9.70
C GLU A 25 9.04 -14.97 8.50
N GLN A 26 9.15 -14.44 7.28
CA GLN A 26 8.69 -15.14 6.08
C GLN A 26 9.82 -15.41 5.08
N GLY A 27 11.00 -14.82 5.26
CA GLY A 27 12.06 -14.85 4.25
C GLY A 27 11.82 -13.83 3.14
N LYS A 28 12.88 -13.16 2.69
CA LYS A 28 12.78 -12.06 1.71
C LYS A 28 12.22 -12.51 0.36
N GLU A 29 12.43 -13.77 -0.01
CA GLU A 29 11.92 -14.39 -1.24
C GLU A 29 10.40 -14.61 -1.25
N ASN A 30 9.75 -14.42 -0.09
CA ASN A 30 8.31 -14.54 0.09
C ASN A 30 7.66 -13.18 0.40
N VAL A 31 8.42 -12.09 0.32
CA VAL A 31 7.98 -10.73 0.62
C VAL A 31 8.13 -9.86 -0.61
N THR A 32 7.03 -9.26 -1.06
CA THR A 32 7.00 -8.26 -2.12
C THR A 32 6.70 -6.89 -1.52
N PRO A 33 7.71 -6.03 -1.32
CA PRO A 33 7.47 -4.65 -0.93
C PRO A 33 6.92 -3.84 -2.10
N VAL A 34 5.94 -2.98 -1.83
CA VAL A 34 5.29 -2.14 -2.84
C VAL A 34 5.26 -0.69 -2.39
N PHE A 35 5.90 0.20 -3.15
CA PHE A 35 5.83 1.64 -2.95
C PHE A 35 4.76 2.24 -3.87
N ASN A 36 3.81 2.95 -3.26
CA ASN A 36 2.80 3.66 -4.02
C ASN A 36 3.35 5.01 -4.50
N ASP A 37 4.07 5.02 -5.62
CA ASP A 37 4.68 6.23 -6.18
C ASP A 37 3.62 7.19 -6.74
N THR A 38 3.55 8.38 -6.15
CA THR A 38 2.64 9.45 -6.60
C THR A 38 3.24 10.35 -7.68
N GLY A 39 4.50 10.10 -8.08
CA GLY A 39 5.26 10.98 -8.96
C GLY A 39 5.56 12.36 -8.36
N TRP A 40 5.31 12.54 -7.06
CA TRP A 40 5.47 13.81 -6.35
C TRP A 40 5.89 13.60 -4.88
N GLU A 41 6.77 12.64 -4.64
CA GLU A 41 7.33 12.39 -3.31
C GLU A 41 8.60 13.23 -3.10
N HIS A 42 8.99 13.44 -1.85
CA HIS A 42 10.22 14.18 -1.57
C HIS A 42 11.44 13.40 -2.09
N PRO A 43 12.48 14.05 -2.67
CA PRO A 43 13.68 13.37 -3.16
C PRO A 43 14.35 12.45 -2.13
N LEU A 44 14.32 12.82 -0.85
CA LEU A 44 14.84 11.98 0.24
C LEU A 44 14.06 10.68 0.43
N THR A 45 12.75 10.66 0.12
CA THR A 45 11.95 9.43 0.16
C THR A 45 12.49 8.43 -0.85
N TYR A 46 12.75 8.85 -2.09
CA TYR A 46 13.31 7.97 -3.13
C TYR A 46 14.68 7.42 -2.74
N LYS A 47 15.59 8.30 -2.26
CA LYS A 47 16.91 7.88 -1.74
C LYS A 47 16.80 6.88 -0.59
N TYR A 48 15.83 7.07 0.31
CA TYR A 48 15.62 6.16 1.43
C TYR A 48 15.08 4.80 0.97
N LEU A 49 14.23 4.76 -0.07
CA LEU A 49 13.79 3.50 -0.66
C LEU A 49 14.94 2.73 -1.32
N GLU A 50 15.82 3.41 -2.04
CA GLU A 50 17.05 2.82 -2.60
C GLU A 50 17.94 2.23 -1.51
N TYR A 51 18.12 2.97 -0.41
CA TYR A 51 18.82 2.49 0.77
C TYR A 51 18.16 1.24 1.37
N LEU A 52 16.83 1.18 1.44
CA LEU A 52 16.13 -0.01 1.94
C LEU A 52 16.29 -1.22 1.00
N GLU A 53 16.23 -1.02 -0.31
CA GLU A 53 16.47 -2.07 -1.31
C GLU A 53 17.86 -2.69 -1.13
N ASP A 54 18.90 -1.86 -1.05
CA ASP A 54 20.28 -2.28 -0.83
C ASP A 54 20.46 -3.00 0.51
N ARG A 55 20.03 -2.36 1.60
CA ARG A 55 20.29 -2.86 2.96
C ARG A 55 19.52 -4.13 3.32
N LEU A 56 18.35 -4.33 2.74
CA LEU A 56 17.52 -5.51 3.00
C LEU A 56 17.68 -6.57 1.90
N GLY A 57 18.37 -6.24 0.79
CA GLY A 57 18.54 -7.11 -0.35
C GLY A 57 17.22 -7.52 -0.99
N VAL A 58 16.31 -6.55 -1.15
CA VAL A 58 14.97 -6.70 -1.75
C VAL A 58 14.79 -5.70 -2.90
N SER A 59 13.83 -5.95 -3.78
CA SER A 59 13.39 -4.98 -4.80
C SER A 59 12.00 -4.46 -4.46
N ILE A 60 11.85 -3.15 -4.39
CA ILE A 60 10.57 -2.48 -4.11
C ILE A 60 9.84 -2.26 -5.43
N SER A 61 8.71 -2.94 -5.59
CA SER A 61 7.82 -2.71 -6.73
C SER A 61 7.18 -1.33 -6.61
N ARG A 62 7.17 -0.54 -7.68
CA ARG A 62 6.64 0.83 -7.68
C ARG A 62 5.36 0.90 -8.51
N THR A 63 4.29 1.44 -7.94
CA THR A 63 3.05 1.70 -8.70
C THR A 63 3.18 2.96 -9.52
N VAL A 64 2.36 3.13 -10.56
CA VAL A 64 2.25 4.42 -11.27
C VAL A 64 0.86 5.00 -11.04
N GLY A 65 0.80 6.15 -10.38
CA GLY A 65 -0.43 6.90 -10.18
C GLY A 65 -0.86 7.70 -11.40
N GLY A 66 -2.12 8.17 -11.39
CA GLY A 66 -2.58 9.19 -12.34
C GLY A 66 -3.31 8.69 -13.58
N LYS A 67 -3.38 7.38 -13.79
CA LYS A 67 -4.12 6.77 -14.91
C LYS A 67 -5.63 6.98 -14.77
N ARG A 68 -6.26 7.45 -15.85
CA ARG A 68 -7.70 7.71 -15.91
C ARG A 68 -8.44 6.66 -16.74
N LYS A 69 -9.77 6.63 -16.61
CA LYS A 69 -10.63 5.69 -17.36
C LYS A 69 -10.66 6.00 -18.86
N ASP A 70 -10.49 7.26 -19.23
CA ASP A 70 -10.44 7.73 -20.62
C ASP A 70 -9.05 7.53 -21.28
N GLY A 71 -8.11 6.90 -20.56
CA GLY A 71 -6.75 6.68 -21.05
C GLY A 71 -5.79 7.85 -20.83
N THR A 72 -6.26 9.00 -20.32
CA THR A 72 -5.36 10.09 -19.97
C THR A 72 -4.52 9.76 -18.74
N GLU A 73 -3.33 10.35 -18.66
CA GLU A 73 -2.41 10.14 -17.55
C GLU A 73 -1.99 11.50 -16.98
N GLN A 74 -2.22 11.69 -15.68
CA GLN A 74 -1.65 12.80 -14.90
C GLN A 74 -0.85 12.21 -13.76
N ARG A 75 0.41 11.88 -14.05
CA ARG A 75 1.27 11.05 -13.22
C ARG A 75 1.81 11.79 -12.00
N THR A 76 1.65 13.11 -11.94
CA THR A 76 2.14 13.95 -10.83
C THR A 76 1.04 14.80 -10.21
N LEU A 77 1.27 15.25 -8.97
CA LEU A 77 0.34 16.16 -8.29
C LEU A 77 0.14 17.49 -9.04
N PRO A 78 1.17 18.17 -9.58
CA PRO A 78 0.97 19.41 -10.33
C PRO A 78 0.16 19.23 -11.62
N GLU A 79 0.38 18.16 -12.38
CA GLU A 79 -0.45 17.83 -13.55
C GLU A 79 -1.91 17.67 -13.14
N LEU A 80 -2.15 16.99 -12.02
CA LEU A 80 -3.48 16.75 -11.51
C LEU A 80 -4.15 18.05 -11.04
N ILE A 81 -3.41 18.96 -10.40
CA ILE A 81 -3.92 20.28 -10.00
C ILE A 81 -4.32 21.10 -11.23
N LYS A 82 -3.47 21.13 -12.26
CA LYS A 82 -3.76 21.82 -13.52
C LYS A 82 -5.02 21.26 -14.19
N ALA A 83 -5.13 19.94 -14.28
CA ALA A 83 -6.28 19.27 -14.89
C ALA A 83 -7.58 19.44 -14.09
N GLN A 84 -7.50 19.59 -12.76
CA GLN A 84 -8.68 19.75 -11.90
C GLN A 84 -9.06 21.22 -11.64
N GLY A 85 -8.19 22.17 -11.99
CA GLY A 85 -8.38 23.60 -11.73
C GLY A 85 -8.45 23.96 -10.23
N LYS A 86 -7.94 23.10 -9.35
CA LYS A 86 -8.02 23.28 -7.89
C LYS A 86 -6.92 22.55 -7.13
N PHE A 87 -6.49 23.13 -6.02
CA PHE A 87 -5.56 22.48 -5.09
C PHE A 87 -6.23 21.32 -4.32
N PRO A 88 -5.45 20.39 -3.76
CA PRO A 88 -5.98 19.31 -2.92
C PRO A 88 -6.81 19.82 -1.74
N PHE A 89 -7.98 19.23 -1.55
CA PHE A 89 -8.85 19.54 -0.42
C PHE A 89 -9.62 18.29 0.03
N GLY A 90 -9.97 18.26 1.32
CA GLY A 90 -10.45 17.05 2.00
C GLY A 90 -11.75 16.45 1.43
N ARG A 91 -12.65 17.28 0.87
CA ARG A 91 -13.89 16.82 0.23
C ARG A 91 -13.67 16.32 -1.20
N GLY A 92 -12.70 16.88 -1.93
CA GLY A 92 -12.43 16.52 -3.31
C GLY A 92 -11.69 15.18 -3.46
N ARG A 93 -10.73 14.90 -2.57
CA ARG A 93 -9.93 13.65 -2.49
C ARG A 93 -9.35 13.12 -3.81
N PHE A 94 -9.33 13.93 -4.86
CA PHE A 94 -8.95 13.51 -6.20
C PHE A 94 -7.49 13.03 -6.23
N CYS A 95 -6.57 13.73 -5.58
CA CYS A 95 -5.18 13.30 -5.46
C CYS A 95 -5.05 11.93 -4.76
N THR A 96 -5.78 11.72 -3.67
CA THR A 96 -5.80 10.43 -2.96
C THR A 96 -6.39 9.32 -3.85
N MET A 97 -7.45 9.60 -4.61
CA MET A 97 -8.06 8.59 -5.48
C MET A 97 -7.12 8.21 -6.64
N TYR A 98 -6.67 9.21 -7.42
CA TYR A 98 -5.95 8.96 -8.67
C TYR A 98 -4.48 8.60 -8.48
N LEU A 99 -3.78 9.21 -7.51
CA LEU A 99 -2.35 8.97 -7.30
C LEU A 99 -2.09 7.84 -6.28
N LYS A 100 -3.06 7.53 -5.42
CA LYS A 100 -2.87 6.52 -4.36
C LYS A 100 -3.77 5.30 -4.52
N GLN A 101 -5.08 5.49 -4.41
CA GLN A 101 -6.00 4.36 -4.30
C GLN A 101 -6.12 3.56 -5.60
N TYR A 102 -6.17 4.23 -6.74
CA TYR A 102 -6.29 3.54 -8.03
C TYR A 102 -4.97 2.89 -8.44
N ALA A 103 -3.85 3.55 -8.20
CA ALA A 103 -2.52 3.01 -8.49
C ALA A 103 -2.29 1.65 -7.81
N ILE A 104 -2.51 1.57 -6.49
CA ILE A 104 -2.32 0.32 -5.75
C ILE A 104 -3.38 -0.74 -6.10
N ARG A 105 -4.64 -0.33 -6.36
CA ARG A 105 -5.69 -1.25 -6.80
C ARG A 105 -5.33 -1.90 -8.14
N ASP A 106 -4.89 -1.10 -9.09
CA ASP A 106 -4.52 -1.57 -10.42
C ASP A 106 -3.28 -2.46 -10.33
N TRP A 107 -2.32 -2.11 -9.49
CA TRP A 107 -1.20 -2.99 -9.17
C TRP A 107 -1.65 -4.34 -8.59
N TYR A 108 -2.57 -4.37 -7.60
CA TYR A 108 -3.10 -5.63 -7.08
C TYR A 108 -3.80 -6.47 -8.14
N LYS A 109 -4.59 -5.83 -9.01
CA LYS A 109 -5.27 -6.50 -10.11
C LYS A 109 -4.27 -7.13 -11.08
N ASP A 110 -3.22 -6.41 -11.43
CA ASP A 110 -2.29 -6.82 -12.48
C ASP A 110 -1.24 -7.82 -11.96
N ASN A 111 -0.96 -7.85 -10.64
CA ASN A 111 0.12 -8.66 -10.07
C ASN A 111 -0.34 -9.80 -9.14
N LEU A 112 -1.52 -9.70 -8.51
CA LEU A 112 -1.97 -10.67 -7.50
C LEU A 112 -3.11 -11.57 -7.98
N TYR A 113 -3.66 -11.32 -9.17
CA TYR A 113 -4.78 -12.08 -9.69
C TYR A 113 -4.31 -13.12 -10.73
N ASP A 114 -3.85 -14.28 -10.24
CA ASP A 114 -3.57 -15.47 -11.05
C ASP A 114 -4.62 -16.60 -10.84
N GLY A 115 -5.56 -16.39 -9.90
CA GLY A 115 -6.61 -17.34 -9.52
C GLY A 115 -6.16 -18.54 -8.70
N LYS A 116 -4.86 -18.64 -8.35
CA LYS A 116 -4.26 -19.82 -7.69
C LYS A 116 -3.50 -19.46 -6.42
N THR A 117 -2.80 -18.33 -6.42
CA THR A 117 -1.96 -17.90 -5.31
C THR A 117 -2.77 -17.12 -4.28
N LYS A 118 -2.57 -17.45 -3.00
CA LYS A 118 -3.10 -16.65 -1.89
C LYS A 118 -2.06 -15.64 -1.48
N HIS A 119 -2.50 -14.43 -1.24
CA HIS A 119 -1.68 -13.31 -0.83
C HIS A 119 -2.15 -12.80 0.52
N GLN A 120 -1.22 -12.32 1.35
CA GLN A 120 -1.55 -11.61 2.56
C GLN A 120 -0.86 -10.25 2.56
N ILE A 121 -1.61 -9.18 2.81
CA ILE A 121 -1.08 -7.82 2.86
C ILE A 121 -0.82 -7.43 4.30
N TRP A 122 0.42 -7.05 4.59
CA TRP A 122 0.83 -6.58 5.92
C TRP A 122 0.95 -5.07 5.90
N PHE A 123 0.07 -4.39 6.63
CA PHE A 123 0.12 -2.93 6.72
C PHE A 123 0.89 -2.49 7.97
N GLY A 124 1.81 -1.54 7.79
CA GLY A 124 2.53 -0.89 8.88
C GLY A 124 1.68 0.18 9.56
N MET A 125 0.59 -0.22 10.21
CA MET A 125 -0.31 0.69 10.93
C MET A 125 -0.21 0.44 12.43
N ARG A 126 0.00 1.51 13.20
CA ARG A 126 0.07 1.48 14.67
C ARG A 126 -1.09 2.26 15.28
N SER A 127 -1.65 1.73 16.37
CA SER A 127 -2.73 2.36 17.14
C SER A 127 -2.29 3.73 17.70
N ASP A 128 -1.08 3.77 18.25
CA ASP A 128 -0.41 4.93 18.85
C ASP A 128 0.10 6.00 17.86
N GLU A 129 -0.22 5.90 16.57
CA GLU A 129 0.12 6.97 15.62
C GLU A 129 -0.79 8.19 15.79
N SER A 130 -2.06 8.00 16.18
CA SER A 130 -3.01 9.09 16.45
C SER A 130 -4.26 8.59 17.17
N GLY A 131 -5.00 9.49 17.83
CA GLY A 131 -6.28 9.13 18.46
C GLY A 131 -7.34 8.56 17.49
N GLN A 132 -7.29 8.90 16.20
CA GLN A 132 -8.17 8.29 15.20
C GLN A 132 -7.77 6.83 14.92
N ARG A 133 -6.46 6.53 14.88
CA ARG A 133 -5.96 5.17 14.69
C ARG A 133 -6.17 4.30 15.92
N ALA A 134 -5.97 4.86 17.12
CA ALA A 134 -6.28 4.18 18.37
C ALA A 134 -7.74 3.70 18.41
N ARG A 135 -8.70 4.56 18.05
CA ARG A 135 -10.12 4.16 17.93
C ARG A 135 -10.37 3.15 16.82
N LYS A 136 -9.72 3.31 15.66
CA LYS A 136 -9.96 2.46 14.49
C LYS A 136 -9.43 1.04 14.68
N TYR A 137 -8.32 0.88 15.39
CA TYR A 137 -7.64 -0.40 15.59
C TYR A 137 -7.74 -0.92 17.03
N ALA A 138 -8.66 -0.36 17.83
CA ALA A 138 -8.90 -0.83 19.18
C ALA A 138 -9.32 -2.31 19.18
N GLY A 139 -8.64 -3.12 19.99
CA GLY A 139 -8.93 -4.55 20.14
C GLY A 139 -8.51 -5.43 18.95
N ILE A 140 -7.74 -4.89 18.00
CA ILE A 140 -7.10 -5.69 16.95
C ILE A 140 -5.76 -6.20 17.47
N GLU A 141 -5.56 -7.51 17.40
CA GLU A 141 -4.30 -8.15 17.75
C GLU A 141 -3.39 -8.28 16.54
N SER A 142 -2.07 -8.29 16.77
CA SER A 142 -1.09 -8.37 15.69
C SER A 142 -1.14 -9.71 14.92
N SER A 143 -1.77 -10.75 15.48
CA SER A 143 -2.02 -12.05 14.85
C SER A 143 -3.29 -12.12 14.00
N ASP A 144 -4.18 -11.14 14.11
CA ASP A 144 -5.48 -11.21 13.46
C ASP A 144 -5.37 -11.12 11.94
N VAL A 145 -6.22 -11.90 11.26
CA VAL A 145 -6.28 -11.96 9.79
C VAL A 145 -7.69 -11.58 9.33
N PHE A 146 -7.76 -10.55 8.49
CA PHE A 146 -9.00 -9.92 8.03
C PHE A 146 -9.22 -10.13 6.54
N ASP A 147 -10.48 -10.07 6.10
CA ASP A 147 -10.76 -9.80 4.69
C ASP A 147 -10.38 -8.35 4.38
N ILE A 148 -9.82 -8.08 3.20
CA ILE A 148 -9.42 -6.71 2.83
C ILE A 148 -10.61 -5.73 2.85
N GLY A 149 -11.83 -6.21 2.64
CA GLY A 149 -13.07 -5.45 2.73
C GLY A 149 -13.45 -5.04 4.16
N ASP A 150 -13.01 -5.76 5.18
CA ASP A 150 -13.26 -5.41 6.59
C ASP A 150 -12.48 -4.15 6.97
N ILE A 151 -11.24 -4.04 6.46
CA ILE A 151 -10.37 -2.87 6.68
C ILE A 151 -10.68 -1.73 5.70
N PHE A 152 -11.04 -2.07 4.45
CA PHE A 152 -11.33 -1.12 3.37
C PHE A 152 -12.66 -1.42 2.67
N PRO A 153 -13.79 -1.01 3.28
CA PRO A 153 -15.11 -1.30 2.76
C PRO A 153 -15.32 -0.75 1.34
N SER A 154 -15.96 -1.57 0.49
CA SER A 154 -16.40 -1.20 -0.87
C SER A 154 -15.30 -0.76 -1.84
N ARG A 155 -14.03 -1.06 -1.58
CA ARG A 155 -12.90 -0.65 -2.43
C ARG A 155 -12.45 -1.69 -3.45
N TYR A 156 -12.57 -2.96 -3.09
CA TYR A 156 -12.04 -4.07 -3.88
C TYR A 156 -13.17 -5.00 -4.31
N ASN A 157 -13.08 -5.52 -5.54
CA ASN A 157 -14.08 -6.43 -6.09
C ASN A 157 -13.99 -7.83 -5.42
N LYS A 158 -15.05 -8.64 -5.59
CA LYS A 158 -15.13 -9.99 -4.99
C LYS A 158 -13.97 -10.90 -5.41
N LYS A 159 -13.45 -10.76 -6.63
CA LYS A 159 -12.36 -11.57 -7.17
C LYS A 159 -11.04 -11.32 -6.43
N LEU A 160 -10.69 -10.06 -6.19
CA LEU A 160 -9.50 -9.69 -5.40
C LEU A 160 -9.63 -10.09 -3.93
N ARG A 161 -10.81 -9.87 -3.34
CA ARG A 161 -11.09 -10.27 -1.95
C ARG A 161 -10.91 -11.78 -1.73
N ALA A 162 -11.24 -12.61 -2.73
CA ALA A 162 -11.09 -14.05 -2.63
C ALA A 162 -9.63 -14.54 -2.57
N VAL A 163 -8.65 -13.73 -2.96
CA VAL A 163 -7.22 -14.12 -2.99
C VAL A 163 -6.36 -13.34 -2.00
N ILE A 164 -6.91 -12.31 -1.35
CA ILE A 164 -6.17 -11.42 -0.46
C ILE A 164 -6.75 -11.45 0.96
N SER A 165 -5.90 -11.72 1.94
CA SER A 165 -6.16 -11.41 3.35
C SER A 165 -5.27 -10.27 3.85
N VAL A 166 -5.59 -9.71 5.02
CA VAL A 166 -4.88 -8.56 5.60
C VAL A 166 -4.47 -8.88 7.03
N ARG A 167 -3.28 -8.39 7.44
CA ARG A 167 -2.77 -8.46 8.81
C ARG A 167 -2.16 -7.11 9.22
N LEU A 168 -2.25 -6.75 10.50
CA LEU A 168 -1.64 -5.55 11.08
C LEU A 168 -0.55 -5.95 12.09
N PRO A 169 0.65 -6.35 11.63
CA PRO A 169 1.63 -7.02 12.47
C PRO A 169 2.38 -6.11 13.46
N ILE A 170 2.13 -4.79 13.42
CA ILE A 170 2.77 -3.78 14.28
C ILE A 170 1.72 -2.80 14.84
N VAL A 171 0.51 -3.31 15.10
CA VAL A 171 -0.64 -2.50 15.52
C VAL A 171 -0.51 -1.99 16.95
N ASP A 172 0.25 -2.70 17.76
CA ASP A 172 0.64 -2.42 19.13
C ASP A 172 1.73 -1.32 19.26
#